data_AF-A0A5B7UXX9-F1
#
_entry.id   AF-A0A5B7UXX9-F1
#
_cell.length_a   1.000
_cell.length_b   1.000
_cell.length_c   1.000
_cell.angle_alpha   90.00
_cell.angle_beta   90.00
_cell.angle_gamma   90.00
#
_symmetry.space_group_name_H-M   'P 1'
#
loop_
_entity.id
_entity.type
_entity.pdbx_description
1 polymer ?
#
loop_
_entity_poly.entity_id
_entity_poly.type
_entity_poly.pdbx_seq_one_letter_code
_entity_poly.pdbx_strand_id
1 'polypeptide(L)'
;MGRWESARDLLAATGPDWDRRIFRLQILAEAGARLRFADTWAKAEPRSPHALALLANVQALRAMITGRSAGRPLMEEAWSTCHTALDAWPQDVAPLVVMLALLRTHAPDRDTLCHVWEEIKQRDPWNREAHHEVITYLLPRHHGKPGEAAWWAEEQASIAPQGLPIAALPLVALAEAHRSRQEQDQTSYGLTIHPWVDCPQIDPVLERWWRYRAPQPHACFADDANYLAHALSFANRHHEALEVFDAIGPYATQVPWSYCGQPRELFLRHRGWAYSPPRRRHR
;
A
#
# COMPACT_ATOMS: atom_id res chain seq x y z
N MET A 1 20.02 -19.00 -18.67
CA MET A 1 19.17 -19.69 -17.69
C MET A 1 18.92 -18.74 -16.54
N GLY A 2 17.67 -18.36 -16.28
CA GLY A 2 17.35 -17.40 -15.22
C GLY A 2 17.50 -18.07 -13.86
N ARG A 3 18.36 -17.53 -13.00
CA ARG A 3 18.56 -18.04 -11.64
C ARG A 3 17.38 -17.64 -10.77
N TRP A 4 16.49 -18.59 -10.45
CA TRP A 4 15.31 -18.39 -9.59
C TRP A 4 15.48 -19.03 -8.21
N GLU A 5 16.60 -19.71 -7.97
CA GLU A 5 16.90 -20.45 -6.74
C GLU A 5 16.90 -19.52 -5.52
N SER A 6 17.50 -18.33 -5.61
CA SER A 6 17.48 -17.36 -4.51
C SER A 6 16.09 -16.84 -4.18
N ALA A 7 15.22 -16.65 -5.18
CA ALA A 7 13.84 -16.24 -4.97
C ALA A 7 13.03 -17.39 -4.32
N ARG A 8 13.24 -18.63 -4.77
CA ARG A 8 12.65 -19.82 -4.15
C ARG A 8 13.05 -19.93 -2.69
N ASP A 9 14.34 -19.90 -2.39
CA ASP A 9 14.86 -20.13 -1.05
C ASP A 9 14.38 -19.01 -0.09
N LEU A 10 14.32 -17.76 -0.57
CA LEU A 10 13.73 -16.64 0.17
C LEU A 10 12.25 -16.87 0.49
N LEU A 11 11.43 -17.22 -0.51
CA LEU A 11 9.99 -17.40 -0.33
C LEU A 11 9.66 -18.63 0.54
N ALA A 12 10.45 -19.70 0.41
CA ALA A 12 10.35 -20.88 1.26
C ALA A 12 10.70 -20.56 2.72
N ALA A 13 11.79 -19.82 2.97
CA ALA A 13 12.19 -19.38 4.31
C ALA A 13 11.21 -18.36 4.94
N THR A 14 10.42 -17.66 4.13
CA THR A 14 9.39 -16.73 4.62
C THR A 14 8.22 -17.48 5.28
N GLY A 15 7.85 -18.62 4.72
CA GLY A 15 6.71 -19.40 5.22
C GLY A 15 5.40 -18.59 5.22
N PRO A 16 4.54 -18.76 6.26
CA PRO A 16 3.22 -18.16 6.35
C PRO A 16 3.21 -16.75 6.99
N ASP A 17 4.34 -16.05 7.05
CA ASP A 17 4.35 -14.61 7.38
C ASP A 17 3.78 -13.84 6.18
N TRP A 18 2.45 -13.69 6.13
CA TRP A 18 1.74 -13.13 4.98
C TRP A 18 2.18 -11.71 4.66
N ASP A 19 2.40 -10.88 5.68
CA ASP A 19 2.89 -9.51 5.56
C ASP A 19 4.24 -9.47 4.82
N ARG A 20 5.24 -10.23 5.30
CA ARG A 20 6.55 -10.27 4.63
C ARG A 20 6.52 -11.01 3.30
N ARG A 21 5.66 -12.02 3.16
CA ARG A 21 5.52 -12.81 1.94
C ARG A 21 4.99 -11.95 0.80
N ILE A 22 3.91 -11.21 1.03
CA ILE A 22 3.31 -10.31 0.04
C ILE A 22 4.33 -9.24 -0.36
N PHE A 23 4.96 -8.58 0.61
CA PHE A 23 5.99 -7.58 0.34
C PHE A 23 7.14 -8.14 -0.53
N ARG A 24 7.68 -9.31 -0.17
CA ARG A 24 8.75 -9.97 -0.94
C ARG A 24 8.30 -10.33 -2.36
N LEU A 25 7.07 -10.82 -2.52
CA LEU A 25 6.51 -11.13 -3.84
C LEU A 25 6.38 -9.88 -4.71
N GLN A 26 5.89 -8.76 -4.15
CA GLN A 26 5.76 -7.48 -4.85
C GLN A 26 7.14 -6.96 -5.31
N ILE A 27 8.13 -6.93 -4.42
CA ILE A 27 9.51 -6.52 -4.77
C ILE A 27 10.12 -7.40 -5.86
N LEU A 28 9.97 -8.73 -5.73
CA LEU A 28 10.45 -9.67 -6.74
C LEU A 28 9.72 -9.51 -8.08
N ALA A 29 8.42 -9.21 -8.05
CA ALA A 29 7.63 -9.00 -9.25
C ALA A 29 8.01 -7.69 -9.97
N GLU A 30 8.26 -6.61 -9.23
CA GLU A 30 8.75 -5.36 -9.78
C GLU A 30 10.11 -5.52 -10.49
N ALA A 31 11.07 -6.15 -9.83
CA ALA A 31 12.36 -6.49 -10.44
C ALA A 31 12.19 -7.47 -11.63
N GLY A 32 11.12 -8.26 -11.58
CA GLY A 32 10.81 -9.36 -12.45
C GLY A 32 9.99 -9.06 -13.70
N ALA A 33 9.28 -7.94 -13.74
CA ALA A 33 8.23 -7.68 -14.72
C ALA A 33 8.73 -7.77 -16.17
N ARG A 34 9.98 -7.35 -16.41
CA ARG A 34 10.62 -7.35 -17.74
C ARG A 34 11.46 -8.61 -18.03
N LEU A 35 11.56 -9.54 -17.08
CA LEU A 35 12.39 -10.74 -17.15
C LEU A 35 11.52 -11.99 -17.23
N ARG A 36 12.07 -13.11 -17.72
CA ARG A 36 11.33 -14.39 -17.87
C ARG A 36 11.57 -15.39 -16.73
N PHE A 37 12.19 -14.96 -15.62
CA PHE A 37 12.60 -15.89 -14.55
C PHE A 37 11.40 -16.52 -13.84
N ALA A 38 10.34 -15.75 -13.56
CA ALA A 38 9.10 -16.28 -12.95
C ALA A 38 8.41 -17.29 -13.88
N ASP A 39 8.32 -16.98 -15.19
CA ASP A 39 7.82 -17.93 -16.20
C ASP A 39 8.64 -19.23 -16.22
N THR A 40 9.97 -19.10 -16.14
CA THR A 40 10.90 -20.25 -16.21
C THR A 40 10.78 -21.11 -14.96
N TRP A 41 10.66 -20.49 -13.78
CA TRP A 41 10.49 -21.20 -12.52
C TRP A 41 9.15 -21.93 -12.46
N ALA A 42 8.05 -21.27 -12.79
CA ALA A 42 6.72 -21.90 -12.80
C ALA A 42 6.64 -23.05 -13.82
N LYS A 43 7.37 -22.99 -14.94
CA LYS A 43 7.50 -24.12 -15.87
C LYS A 43 8.32 -25.29 -15.31
N ALA A 44 9.39 -25.00 -14.58
CA ALA A 44 10.24 -26.02 -13.96
C ALA A 44 9.53 -26.70 -12.77
N GLU A 45 8.76 -25.93 -11.99
CA GLU A 45 8.06 -26.40 -10.80
C GLU A 45 6.56 -26.02 -10.84
N PRO A 46 5.74 -26.65 -11.72
CA PRO A 46 4.37 -26.20 -12.01
C PRO A 46 3.37 -26.38 -10.86
N ARG A 47 3.75 -27.12 -9.81
CA ARG A 47 2.94 -27.32 -8.60
C ARG A 47 3.48 -26.55 -7.38
N SER A 48 4.52 -25.75 -7.56
CA SER A 48 5.11 -24.97 -6.47
C SER A 48 4.24 -23.76 -6.16
N PRO A 49 3.64 -23.65 -4.95
CA PRO A 49 2.80 -22.50 -4.61
C PRO A 49 3.60 -21.20 -4.62
N HIS A 50 4.90 -21.24 -4.33
CA HIS A 50 5.77 -20.06 -4.39
C HIS A 50 6.02 -19.60 -5.83
N ALA A 51 6.26 -20.54 -6.76
CA ALA A 51 6.47 -20.21 -8.17
C ALA A 51 5.21 -19.61 -8.80
N LEU A 52 4.04 -20.20 -8.49
CA LEU A 52 2.74 -19.74 -8.98
C LEU A 52 2.37 -18.37 -8.42
N ALA A 53 2.55 -18.14 -7.12
CA ALA A 53 2.29 -16.83 -6.50
C ALA A 53 3.16 -15.72 -7.10
N LEU A 54 4.45 -15.99 -7.35
CA LEU A 54 5.34 -15.02 -8.00
C LEU A 54 4.96 -14.79 -9.46
N LEU A 55 4.62 -15.85 -10.21
CA LEU A 55 4.16 -15.72 -11.59
C LEU A 55 2.90 -14.85 -11.69
N ALA A 56 1.91 -15.09 -10.81
CA ALA A 56 0.69 -14.30 -10.75
C ALA A 56 0.97 -12.80 -10.52
N ASN A 57 1.85 -12.46 -9.56
CA ASN A 57 2.25 -11.08 -9.31
C ASN A 57 2.94 -10.45 -10.53
N VAL A 58 3.85 -11.18 -11.18
CA VAL A 58 4.56 -10.70 -12.39
C VAL A 58 3.58 -10.49 -13.56
N GLN A 59 2.66 -11.43 -13.80
CA GLN A 59 1.66 -11.30 -14.86
C GLN A 59 0.71 -10.13 -14.59
N ALA A 60 0.25 -9.97 -13.35
CA ALA A 60 -0.60 -8.85 -12.97
C ALA A 60 0.11 -7.51 -13.17
N LEU A 61 1.37 -7.39 -12.75
CA LEU A 61 2.14 -6.17 -12.96
C LEU A 61 2.38 -5.88 -14.46
N ARG A 62 2.66 -6.91 -15.27
CA ARG A 62 2.75 -6.76 -16.73
C ARG A 62 1.42 -6.27 -17.31
N ALA A 63 0.29 -6.85 -16.90
CA ALA A 63 -1.05 -6.43 -17.34
C ALA A 63 -1.31 -4.95 -17.03
N MET A 64 -1.00 -4.51 -15.80
CA MET A 64 -1.16 -3.13 -15.36
C MET A 64 -0.27 -2.16 -16.15
N ILE A 65 1.00 -2.51 -16.41
CA ILE A 65 1.94 -1.70 -17.20
C ILE A 65 1.48 -1.58 -18.67
N THR A 66 0.97 -2.67 -19.25
CA THR A 66 0.43 -2.68 -20.62
C THR A 66 -0.84 -1.84 -20.76
N GLY A 67 -1.52 -1.57 -19.65
CA GLY A 67 -2.71 -0.72 -19.59
C GLY A 67 -4.01 -1.48 -19.78
N ARG A 68 -5.14 -0.82 -19.47
CA ARG A 68 -6.44 -1.48 -19.26
C ARG A 68 -6.91 -2.36 -20.42
N SER A 69 -6.86 -1.85 -21.65
CA SER A 69 -7.37 -2.56 -22.82
C SER A 69 -6.40 -3.64 -23.32
N ALA A 70 -5.14 -3.27 -23.56
CA ALA A 70 -4.16 -4.19 -24.14
C ALA A 70 -3.65 -5.23 -23.12
N GLY A 71 -3.72 -4.94 -21.82
CA GLY A 71 -3.33 -5.85 -20.74
C GLY A 71 -4.39 -6.89 -20.36
N ARG A 72 -5.59 -6.84 -20.95
CA ARG A 72 -6.71 -7.73 -20.59
C ARG A 72 -6.37 -9.24 -20.68
N PRO A 73 -5.70 -9.75 -21.74
CA PRO A 73 -5.32 -11.16 -21.79
C PRO A 73 -4.35 -11.56 -20.67
N LEU A 74 -3.36 -10.70 -20.37
CA LEU A 74 -2.40 -10.93 -19.28
C LEU A 74 -3.08 -10.89 -17.90
N MET A 75 -4.11 -10.06 -17.74
CA MET A 75 -4.92 -10.02 -16.52
C MET A 75 -5.70 -11.33 -16.34
N GLU A 76 -6.29 -11.89 -17.39
CA GLU A 76 -7.00 -13.18 -17.35
C GLU A 76 -6.04 -14.34 -17.04
N GLU A 77 -4.82 -14.32 -17.63
CA GLU A 77 -3.75 -15.26 -17.28
C GLU A 77 -3.32 -15.15 -15.80
N ALA A 78 -3.14 -13.91 -15.31
CA ALA A 78 -2.78 -13.67 -13.91
C ALA A 78 -3.87 -14.17 -12.96
N TRP A 79 -5.15 -13.93 -13.30
CA TRP A 79 -6.30 -14.40 -12.54
C TRP A 79 -6.36 -15.92 -12.45
N SER A 80 -6.19 -16.62 -13.58
CA SER A 80 -6.12 -18.09 -13.62
C SER A 80 -4.94 -18.63 -12.80
N THR A 81 -3.79 -17.96 -12.87
CA THR A 81 -2.60 -18.33 -12.08
C THR A 81 -2.83 -18.11 -10.58
N CYS A 82 -3.59 -17.07 -10.19
CA CYS A 82 -4.00 -16.87 -8.79
C CYS A 82 -4.83 -18.04 -8.28
N HIS A 83 -5.83 -18.49 -9.04
CA HIS A 83 -6.62 -19.66 -8.68
C HIS A 83 -5.75 -20.92 -8.54
N THR A 84 -4.84 -21.16 -9.49
CA THR A 84 -3.92 -22.31 -9.43
C THR A 84 -3.01 -22.25 -8.20
N ALA A 85 -2.55 -21.04 -7.83
CA ALA A 85 -1.76 -20.82 -6.62
C ALA A 85 -2.56 -21.13 -5.34
N LEU A 86 -3.84 -20.71 -5.30
CA LEU A 86 -4.74 -20.98 -4.18
C LEU A 86 -5.09 -22.48 -4.08
N ASP A 87 -5.24 -23.19 -5.20
CA ASP A 87 -5.43 -24.64 -5.19
C ASP A 87 -4.21 -25.36 -4.58
N ALA A 88 -3.00 -24.87 -4.89
CA ALA A 88 -1.76 -25.43 -4.36
C ALA A 88 -1.52 -25.06 -2.88
N TRP A 89 -1.95 -23.87 -2.44
CA TRP A 89 -1.87 -23.45 -1.04
C TRP A 89 -3.09 -22.60 -0.63
N PRO A 90 -4.18 -23.25 -0.17
CA PRO A 90 -5.45 -22.56 0.09
C PRO A 90 -5.42 -21.48 1.17
N GLN A 91 -4.38 -21.45 2.01
CA GLN A 91 -4.22 -20.46 3.09
C GLN A 91 -3.43 -19.23 2.65
N ASP A 92 -2.78 -19.24 1.47
CA ASP A 92 -1.98 -18.12 0.98
C ASP A 92 -2.88 -16.93 0.60
N VAL A 93 -2.64 -15.77 1.20
CA VAL A 93 -3.41 -14.55 0.98
C VAL A 93 -2.87 -13.75 -0.21
N ALA A 94 -1.61 -13.97 -0.61
CA ALA A 94 -0.97 -13.19 -1.66
C ALA A 94 -1.70 -13.23 -3.02
N PRO A 95 -2.20 -14.39 -3.51
CA PRO A 95 -2.98 -14.42 -4.75
C PRO A 95 -4.26 -13.59 -4.68
N LEU A 96 -4.92 -13.52 -3.52
CA LEU A 96 -6.15 -12.73 -3.33
C LEU A 96 -5.86 -11.22 -3.39
N VAL A 97 -4.73 -10.79 -2.83
CA VAL A 97 -4.26 -9.40 -2.95
C VAL A 97 -4.00 -9.03 -4.42
N VAL A 98 -3.39 -9.95 -5.19
CA VAL A 98 -3.23 -9.76 -6.64
C VAL A 98 -4.58 -9.64 -7.35
N MET A 99 -5.56 -10.46 -6.99
CA MET A 99 -6.92 -10.38 -7.56
C MET A 99 -7.58 -9.02 -7.26
N LEU A 100 -7.43 -8.46 -6.06
CA LEU A 100 -7.90 -7.11 -5.75
C LEU A 100 -7.25 -6.04 -6.63
N ALA A 101 -5.92 -6.12 -6.83
CA ALA A 101 -5.19 -5.20 -7.70
C ALA A 101 -5.65 -5.29 -9.18
N LEU A 102 -5.96 -6.51 -9.65
CA LEU A 102 -6.50 -6.74 -10.99
C LEU A 102 -7.91 -6.17 -11.15
N LEU A 103 -8.80 -6.35 -10.17
CA LEU A 103 -10.16 -5.78 -10.17
C LEU A 103 -10.10 -4.24 -10.22
N ARG A 104 -9.25 -3.65 -9.40
CA ARG A 104 -9.01 -2.20 -9.40
C ARG A 104 -8.57 -1.69 -10.77
N THR A 105 -7.79 -2.46 -11.52
CA THR A 105 -7.21 -1.98 -12.78
C THR A 105 -8.05 -2.32 -14.01
N HIS A 106 -8.57 -3.54 -14.14
CA HIS A 106 -9.10 -4.07 -15.41
C HIS A 106 -10.60 -4.43 -15.39
N ALA A 107 -11.20 -4.70 -14.23
CA ALA A 107 -12.57 -5.19 -14.15
C ALA A 107 -13.24 -4.74 -12.83
N PRO A 108 -14.00 -3.63 -12.83
CA PRO A 108 -14.61 -3.09 -11.62
C PRO A 108 -15.88 -3.82 -11.21
N ASP A 109 -15.80 -5.14 -11.07
CA ASP A 109 -16.89 -5.94 -10.54
C ASP A 109 -16.87 -5.89 -9.01
N ARG A 110 -17.82 -5.14 -8.44
CA ARG A 110 -17.96 -5.00 -6.98
C ARG A 110 -18.38 -6.31 -6.32
N ASP A 111 -19.15 -7.15 -7.00
CA ASP A 111 -19.57 -8.43 -6.42
C ASP A 111 -18.36 -9.35 -6.31
N THR A 112 -17.53 -9.44 -7.36
CA THR A 112 -16.27 -10.19 -7.29
C THR A 112 -15.31 -9.61 -6.26
N LEU A 113 -15.20 -8.27 -6.14
CA LEU A 113 -14.39 -7.65 -5.10
C LEU A 113 -14.85 -8.06 -3.70
N CYS A 114 -16.16 -8.03 -3.44
CA CYS A 114 -16.72 -8.46 -2.16
C CYS A 114 -16.39 -9.94 -1.87
N HIS A 115 -16.52 -10.83 -2.85
CA HIS A 115 -16.16 -12.25 -2.66
C HIS A 115 -14.68 -12.43 -2.32
N VAL A 116 -13.77 -11.80 -3.06
CA VAL A 116 -12.32 -11.84 -2.78
C VAL A 116 -12.02 -11.25 -1.40
N TRP A 117 -12.70 -10.17 -1.02
CA TRP A 117 -12.56 -9.55 0.29
C TRP A 117 -13.01 -10.46 1.44
N GLU A 118 -14.14 -11.16 1.31
CA GLU A 118 -14.58 -12.15 2.31
C GLU A 118 -13.56 -13.28 2.46
N GLU A 119 -12.98 -13.74 1.36
CA GLU A 119 -11.93 -14.75 1.35
C GLU A 119 -10.65 -14.29 2.07
N ILE A 120 -10.27 -13.02 1.93
CA ILE A 120 -9.15 -12.43 2.67
C ILE A 120 -9.49 -12.35 4.16
N LYS A 121 -10.69 -11.89 4.51
CA LYS A 121 -11.12 -11.77 5.92
C LYS A 121 -11.11 -13.10 6.67
N GLN A 122 -11.38 -14.20 5.99
CA GLN A 122 -11.33 -15.54 6.59
C GLN A 122 -9.89 -16.01 6.91
N ARG A 123 -8.88 -15.48 6.19
CA ARG A 123 -7.48 -15.93 6.28
C ARG A 123 -6.58 -14.96 7.04
N ASP A 124 -6.67 -13.67 6.70
CA ASP A 124 -5.90 -12.57 7.28
C ASP A 124 -6.75 -11.27 7.25
N PRO A 125 -7.68 -11.10 8.20
CA PRO A 125 -8.63 -9.99 8.20
C PRO A 125 -8.00 -8.61 8.38
N TRP A 126 -6.72 -8.53 8.76
CA TRP A 126 -6.00 -7.27 8.92
C TRP A 126 -4.82 -7.15 7.96
N ASN A 127 -4.87 -7.88 6.84
CA ASN A 127 -3.84 -7.82 5.82
C ASN A 127 -3.69 -6.38 5.30
N ARG A 128 -2.56 -5.75 5.60
CA ARG A 128 -2.31 -4.34 5.28
C ARG A 128 -2.48 -4.07 3.79
N GLU A 129 -1.90 -4.91 2.94
CA GLU A 129 -1.93 -4.67 1.50
C GLU A 129 -3.32 -4.83 0.89
N ALA A 130 -4.10 -5.82 1.35
CA ALA A 130 -5.49 -5.97 0.93
C ALA A 130 -6.32 -4.72 1.24
N HIS A 131 -6.15 -4.13 2.44
CA HIS A 131 -6.86 -2.90 2.78
C HIS A 131 -6.45 -1.72 1.88
N HIS A 132 -5.17 -1.64 1.53
CA HIS A 132 -4.67 -0.63 0.61
C HIS A 132 -5.21 -0.83 -0.82
N GLU A 133 -5.42 -2.07 -1.27
CA GLU A 133 -6.05 -2.32 -2.57
C GLU A 133 -7.53 -1.93 -2.57
N VAL A 134 -8.27 -2.24 -1.50
CA VAL A 134 -9.69 -1.86 -1.35
C VAL A 134 -9.85 -0.34 -1.27
N ILE A 135 -9.09 0.36 -0.42
CA ILE A 135 -9.20 1.82 -0.33
C ILE A 135 -8.87 2.47 -1.68
N THR A 136 -7.89 1.94 -2.41
CA THR A 136 -7.51 2.47 -3.73
C THR A 136 -8.62 2.23 -4.76
N TYR A 137 -9.28 1.07 -4.74
CA TYR A 137 -10.47 0.78 -5.55
C TYR A 137 -11.59 1.80 -5.30
N LEU A 138 -11.83 2.15 -4.03
CA LEU A 138 -12.89 3.07 -3.60
C LEU A 138 -12.55 4.56 -3.81
N LEU A 139 -11.38 4.90 -4.36
CA LEU A 139 -11.08 6.29 -4.72
C LEU A 139 -11.90 6.72 -5.95
N PRO A 140 -12.35 7.99 -6.04
CA PRO A 140 -13.10 8.51 -7.19
C PRO A 140 -12.39 8.42 -8.54
N ARG A 141 -11.05 8.45 -8.53
CA ARG A 141 -10.21 8.26 -9.74
C ARG A 141 -10.26 6.84 -10.30
N HIS A 142 -10.72 5.88 -9.49
CA HIS A 142 -10.92 4.49 -9.86
C HIS A 142 -12.42 4.22 -9.99
N HIS A 143 -13.03 3.55 -9.01
CA HIS A 143 -14.41 3.03 -9.13
C HIS A 143 -15.32 3.47 -7.98
N GLY A 144 -14.80 4.30 -7.07
CA GLY A 144 -15.54 4.77 -5.92
C GLY A 144 -16.29 6.08 -6.13
N LYS A 145 -17.20 6.37 -5.21
CA LYS A 145 -17.90 7.66 -5.12
C LYS A 145 -17.09 8.65 -4.27
N PRO A 146 -17.29 9.96 -4.44
CA PRO A 146 -16.72 10.96 -3.52
C PRO A 146 -17.02 10.62 -2.06
N GLY A 147 -15.98 10.57 -1.22
CA GLY A 147 -16.09 10.26 0.21
C GLY A 147 -16.15 8.78 0.57
N GLU A 148 -16.36 7.86 -0.39
CA GLU A 148 -16.50 6.42 -0.12
C GLU A 148 -15.23 5.82 0.50
N ALA A 149 -14.05 6.10 -0.09
CA ALA A 149 -12.77 5.64 0.46
C ALA A 149 -12.48 6.20 1.87
N ALA A 150 -12.87 7.45 2.15
CA ALA A 150 -12.63 8.06 3.45
C ALA A 150 -13.52 7.42 4.54
N TRP A 151 -14.81 7.25 4.24
CA TRP A 151 -15.76 6.58 5.13
C TRP A 151 -15.31 5.15 5.43
N TRP A 152 -14.96 4.38 4.41
CA TRP A 152 -14.48 3.00 4.58
C TRP A 152 -13.19 2.93 5.41
N ALA A 153 -12.23 3.84 5.16
CA ALA A 153 -10.99 3.90 5.92
C ALA A 153 -11.20 4.21 7.39
N GLU A 154 -12.12 5.13 7.71
CA GLU A 154 -12.50 5.46 9.09
C GLU A 154 -13.18 4.28 9.78
N GLU A 155 -14.09 3.60 9.08
CA GLU A 155 -14.72 2.38 9.60
C GLU A 155 -13.67 1.33 9.95
N GLN A 156 -12.80 0.95 9.00
CA GLN A 156 -11.76 -0.07 9.24
C GLN A 156 -10.79 0.33 10.35
N ALA A 157 -10.35 1.60 10.38
CA ALA A 157 -9.46 2.10 11.43
C ALA A 157 -10.11 2.04 12.83
N SER A 158 -11.43 2.23 12.92
CA SER A 158 -12.17 2.21 14.19
C SER A 158 -12.31 0.82 14.79
N ILE A 159 -12.39 -0.22 13.95
CA ILE A 159 -12.56 -1.61 14.38
C ILE A 159 -11.25 -2.41 14.43
N ALA A 160 -10.18 -1.93 13.78
CA ALA A 160 -8.88 -2.60 13.77
C ALA A 160 -8.29 -2.75 15.18
N PRO A 161 -7.72 -3.92 15.54
CA PRO A 161 -6.94 -4.10 16.74
C PRO A 161 -5.86 -3.03 16.92
N GLN A 162 -5.61 -2.68 18.17
CA GLN A 162 -4.59 -1.71 18.52
C GLN A 162 -3.19 -2.21 18.14
N GLY A 163 -2.33 -1.30 17.69
CA GLY A 163 -0.98 -1.59 17.22
C GLY A 163 -0.86 -1.93 15.74
N LEU A 164 -1.98 -2.07 15.01
CA LEU A 164 -1.98 -2.37 13.59
C LEU A 164 -1.93 -1.11 12.70
N PRO A 165 -1.23 -1.16 11.55
CA PRO A 165 -1.10 -0.02 10.64
C PRO A 165 -2.40 0.38 9.94
N ILE A 166 -3.46 -0.45 10.04
CA ILE A 166 -4.79 -0.14 9.50
C ILE A 166 -5.34 1.19 10.03
N ALA A 167 -4.94 1.61 11.23
CA ALA A 167 -5.30 2.93 11.76
C ALA A 167 -4.79 4.10 10.91
N ALA A 168 -3.79 3.90 10.04
CA ALA A 168 -3.23 4.91 9.14
C ALA A 168 -4.04 5.12 7.85
N LEU A 169 -4.97 4.23 7.50
CA LEU A 169 -5.77 4.33 6.27
C LEU A 169 -6.49 5.67 6.09
N PRO A 170 -7.05 6.32 7.14
CA PRO A 170 -7.66 7.64 6.98
C PRO A 170 -6.68 8.71 6.50
N LEU A 171 -5.39 8.63 6.88
CA LEU A 171 -4.36 9.53 6.36
C LEU A 171 -4.10 9.28 4.86
N VAL A 172 -4.15 8.01 4.43
CA VAL A 172 -4.03 7.62 3.02
C VAL A 172 -5.18 8.21 2.20
N ALA A 173 -6.43 8.03 2.65
CA ALA A 173 -7.61 8.62 2.00
C ALA A 173 -7.49 10.15 1.89
N LEU A 174 -7.08 10.81 2.97
CA LEU A 174 -6.94 12.27 3.02
C LEU A 174 -5.89 12.77 2.03
N ALA A 175 -4.74 12.10 1.96
CA ALA A 175 -3.66 12.41 1.02
C ALA A 175 -4.11 12.25 -0.43
N GLU A 176 -4.83 11.17 -0.73
CA GLU A 176 -5.36 10.90 -2.07
C GLU A 176 -6.45 11.90 -2.49
N ALA A 177 -7.33 12.30 -1.55
CA ALA A 177 -8.32 13.35 -1.77
C ALA A 177 -7.67 14.72 -1.99
N HIS A 178 -6.59 15.03 -1.26
CA HIS A 178 -5.80 16.24 -1.46
C HIS A 178 -5.16 16.25 -2.86
N ARG A 179 -4.51 15.16 -3.26
CA ARG A 179 -3.94 15.02 -4.60
C ARG A 179 -4.99 15.22 -5.70
N SER A 180 -6.15 14.57 -5.57
CA SER A 180 -7.24 14.69 -6.55
C SER A 180 -7.70 16.13 -6.72
N ARG A 181 -7.80 16.90 -5.62
CA ARG A 181 -8.16 18.32 -5.67
C ARG A 181 -7.10 19.16 -6.36
N GLN A 182 -5.81 18.91 -6.09
CA GLN A 182 -4.73 19.63 -6.78
C GLN A 182 -4.69 19.35 -8.29
N GLU A 183 -4.98 18.12 -8.70
CA GLU A 183 -5.08 17.74 -10.11
C GLU A 183 -6.23 18.46 -10.83
N GLN A 184 -7.33 18.75 -10.12
CA GLN A 184 -8.55 19.38 -10.67
C GLN A 184 -8.53 20.92 -10.64
N ASP A 185 -7.90 21.53 -9.64
CA ASP A 185 -7.88 22.99 -9.45
C ASP A 185 -6.44 23.54 -9.39
N GLN A 186 -5.80 23.60 -10.56
CA GLN A 186 -4.46 24.18 -10.72
C GLN A 186 -4.44 25.70 -10.56
N THR A 187 -5.61 26.35 -10.61
CA THR A 187 -5.77 27.81 -10.63
C THR A 187 -5.88 28.45 -9.24
N SER A 188 -6.32 27.71 -8.23
CA SER A 188 -6.50 28.23 -6.86
C SER A 188 -5.31 27.95 -5.93
N TYR A 189 -4.14 27.68 -6.53
CA TYR A 189 -2.90 27.34 -5.83
C TYR A 189 -2.44 28.50 -4.92
N GLY A 190 -2.81 28.43 -3.64
CA GLY A 190 -2.47 29.42 -2.62
C GLY A 190 -3.62 29.86 -1.69
N LEU A 191 -4.88 29.51 -2.00
CA LEU A 191 -6.05 29.89 -1.19
C LEU A 191 -6.67 28.73 -0.39
N THR A 192 -6.31 27.49 -0.69
CA THR A 192 -6.82 26.32 0.05
C THR A 192 -6.00 26.09 1.31
N ILE A 193 -6.65 26.11 2.47
CA ILE A 193 -6.05 25.64 3.73
C ILE A 193 -5.57 24.20 3.50
N HIS A 194 -4.29 23.96 3.71
CA HIS A 194 -3.71 22.62 3.56
C HIS A 194 -4.50 21.67 4.49
N PRO A 195 -5.05 20.54 3.99
CA PRO A 195 -6.02 19.73 4.75
C PRO A 195 -5.45 19.12 6.04
N TRP A 196 -4.16 19.31 6.26
CA TRP A 196 -3.39 18.79 7.38
C TRP A 196 -3.22 19.79 8.53
N VAL A 197 -3.63 21.06 8.36
CA VAL A 197 -3.56 22.07 9.44
C VAL A 197 -4.43 21.65 10.61
N ASP A 198 -5.64 21.14 10.34
CA ASP A 198 -6.58 20.59 11.32
C ASP A 198 -6.98 19.16 10.88
N CYS A 199 -6.04 18.21 10.93
CA CYS A 199 -6.31 16.81 10.57
C CYS A 199 -6.72 16.00 11.82
N PRO A 200 -8.02 15.77 12.07
CA PRO A 200 -8.48 15.03 13.23
C PRO A 200 -8.04 13.56 13.22
N GLN A 201 -7.59 13.05 12.06
CA GLN A 201 -7.14 11.67 11.92
C GLN A 201 -5.76 11.42 12.55
N ILE A 202 -4.96 12.45 12.87
CA ILE A 202 -3.62 12.27 13.46
C ILE A 202 -3.71 11.61 14.84
N ASP A 203 -4.56 12.10 15.73
CA ASP A 203 -4.65 11.59 17.11
C ASP A 203 -5.09 10.12 17.16
N PRO A 204 -6.14 9.68 16.44
CA PRO A 204 -6.47 8.26 16.32
C PRO A 204 -5.31 7.38 15.84
N VAL A 205 -4.51 7.86 14.88
CA VAL A 205 -3.35 7.09 14.37
C VAL A 205 -2.27 6.95 15.45
N LEU A 206 -2.00 8.03 16.20
CA LEU A 206 -1.05 8.00 17.30
C LEU A 206 -1.51 7.08 18.43
N GLU A 207 -2.78 7.16 18.80
CA GLU A 207 -3.37 6.43 19.93
C GLU A 207 -3.64 4.96 19.64
N ARG A 208 -4.04 4.63 18.40
CA ARG A 208 -4.40 3.27 18.02
C ARG A 208 -3.24 2.50 17.42
N TRP A 209 -2.34 3.15 16.68
CA TRP A 209 -1.20 2.48 16.06
C TRP A 209 0.13 2.86 16.70
N TRP A 210 0.52 4.15 16.65
CA TRP A 210 1.89 4.55 16.98
C TRP A 210 2.34 4.11 18.37
N ARG A 211 1.53 4.38 19.40
CA ARG A 211 1.84 4.08 20.81
C ARG A 211 1.88 2.57 21.13
N TYR A 212 1.23 1.75 20.32
CA TYR A 212 1.04 0.31 20.57
C TYR A 212 1.65 -0.58 19.48
N ARG A 213 2.42 0.02 18.56
CA ARG A 213 3.07 -0.69 17.47
C ARG A 213 4.02 -1.76 18.00
N ALA A 214 4.11 -2.89 17.30
CA ALA A 214 5.04 -3.94 17.64
C ALA A 214 6.50 -3.44 17.57
N PRO A 215 7.42 -3.91 18.45
CA PRO A 215 8.84 -3.56 18.39
C PRO A 215 9.48 -3.98 17.06
N GLN A 216 9.04 -5.12 16.51
CA GLN A 216 9.41 -5.55 15.17
C GLN A 216 8.44 -4.91 14.16
N PRO A 217 8.92 -4.08 13.23
CA PRO A 217 8.06 -3.44 12.25
C PRO A 217 7.47 -4.46 11.26
N HIS A 218 6.25 -4.18 10.80
CA HIS A 218 5.65 -4.82 9.63
C HIS A 218 6.41 -4.45 8.35
N ALA A 219 6.20 -5.20 7.28
CA ALA A 219 7.01 -5.15 6.06
C ALA A 219 6.99 -3.75 5.40
N CYS A 220 5.82 -3.12 5.33
CA CYS A 220 5.62 -1.78 4.75
C CYS A 220 5.63 -0.65 5.81
N PHE A 221 6.36 -0.81 6.92
CA PHE A 221 6.39 0.20 7.98
C PHE A 221 6.79 1.59 7.49
N ALA A 222 7.79 1.66 6.59
CA ALA A 222 8.25 2.94 6.06
C ALA A 222 7.12 3.68 5.33
N ASP A 223 6.32 2.99 4.53
CA ASP A 223 5.20 3.59 3.79
C ASP A 223 4.19 4.23 4.73
N ASP A 224 3.71 3.47 5.71
CA ASP A 224 2.67 3.93 6.65
C ASP A 224 3.22 5.02 7.59
N ALA A 225 4.47 4.90 8.04
CA ALA A 225 5.11 5.88 8.91
C ALA A 225 5.35 7.21 8.17
N ASN A 226 5.66 7.17 6.86
CA ASN A 226 5.80 8.39 6.06
C ASN A 226 4.45 9.13 5.90
N TYR A 227 3.31 8.44 5.87
CA TYR A 227 1.99 9.10 5.94
C TYR A 227 1.77 9.84 7.26
N LEU A 228 2.11 9.21 8.39
CA LEU A 228 2.01 9.86 9.71
C LEU A 228 2.99 11.03 9.84
N ALA A 229 4.25 10.86 9.42
CA ALA A 229 5.25 11.92 9.43
C ALA A 229 4.81 13.11 8.57
N HIS A 230 4.27 12.84 7.38
CA HIS A 230 3.71 13.86 6.50
C HIS A 230 2.56 14.62 7.19
N ALA A 231 1.60 13.92 7.76
CA ALA A 231 0.47 14.54 8.47
C ALA A 231 0.93 15.45 9.62
N LEU A 232 1.78 14.94 10.51
CA LEU A 232 2.33 15.68 11.65
C LEU A 232 3.14 16.91 11.20
N SER A 233 3.91 16.74 10.13
CA SER A 233 4.77 17.79 9.57
C SER A 233 3.97 18.99 9.07
N PHE A 234 2.85 18.74 8.39
CA PHE A 234 1.98 19.81 7.89
C PHE A 234 0.98 20.33 8.93
N ALA A 235 0.74 19.58 10.01
CA ALA A 235 0.05 20.04 11.21
C ALA A 235 0.95 20.87 12.16
N ASN A 236 2.23 21.08 11.83
CA ASN A 236 3.24 21.72 12.68
C ASN A 236 3.44 21.03 14.05
N ARG A 237 3.15 19.72 14.13
CA ARG A 237 3.33 18.88 15.34
C ARG A 237 4.74 18.31 15.40
N HIS A 238 5.74 19.21 15.42
CA HIS A 238 7.16 18.87 15.25
C HIS A 238 7.70 17.88 16.29
N HIS A 239 7.25 17.96 17.55
CA HIS A 239 7.70 17.06 18.61
C HIS A 239 7.30 15.60 18.33
N GLU A 240 6.06 15.36 17.95
CA GLU A 240 5.59 14.02 17.61
C GLU A 240 6.16 13.55 16.27
N ALA A 241 6.33 14.47 15.31
CA ALA A 241 7.00 14.16 14.05
C ALA A 241 8.44 13.67 14.25
N LEU A 242 9.16 14.20 15.26
CA LEU A 242 10.53 13.81 15.57
C LEU A 242 10.63 12.31 15.86
N GLU A 243 9.79 11.78 16.75
CA GLU A 243 9.76 10.35 17.07
C GLU A 243 9.48 9.49 15.83
N VAL A 244 8.59 9.96 14.95
CA VAL A 244 8.27 9.26 13.71
C VAL A 244 9.45 9.27 12.73
N PHE A 245 10.13 10.40 12.58
CA PHE A 245 11.33 10.49 11.74
C PHE A 245 12.49 9.66 12.26
N ASP A 246 12.67 9.56 13.57
CA ASP A 246 13.68 8.68 14.19
C ASP A 246 13.40 7.23 13.85
N ALA A 247 12.15 6.78 13.94
CA ALA A 247 11.76 5.41 13.61
C ALA A 247 11.84 5.11 12.09
N ILE A 248 11.52 6.08 11.23
CA ILE A 248 11.69 5.95 9.77
C ILE A 248 13.18 5.80 9.41
N GLY A 249 14.08 6.47 10.13
CA GLY A 249 15.51 6.44 9.85
C GLY A 249 15.82 6.95 8.44
N PRO A 250 16.54 6.19 7.59
CA PRO A 250 16.89 6.61 6.23
C PRO A 250 15.81 6.29 5.18
N TYR A 251 14.71 5.63 5.54
CA TYR A 251 13.74 5.04 4.60
C TYR A 251 12.62 6.02 4.21
N ALA A 252 12.99 7.09 3.50
CA ALA A 252 12.01 8.01 2.91
C ALA A 252 11.28 7.37 1.72
N THR A 253 9.98 7.63 1.60
CA THR A 253 9.14 7.16 0.48
C THR A 253 8.81 8.29 -0.50
N GLN A 254 8.36 7.94 -1.71
CA GLN A 254 7.90 8.92 -2.69
C GLN A 254 6.56 9.53 -2.29
N VAL A 255 5.60 8.67 -1.96
CA VAL A 255 4.25 9.04 -1.50
C VAL A 255 4.24 8.99 0.03
N PRO A 256 3.60 9.96 0.72
CA PRO A 256 2.75 11.04 0.18
C PRO A 256 3.49 12.32 -0.23
N TRP A 257 4.80 12.42 0.02
CA TRP A 257 5.54 13.67 -0.17
C TRP A 257 5.44 14.26 -1.59
N SER A 258 5.37 13.40 -2.62
CA SER A 258 5.21 13.80 -4.03
C SER A 258 3.96 14.61 -4.31
N TYR A 259 2.94 14.55 -3.44
CA TYR A 259 1.68 15.27 -3.61
C TYR A 259 1.80 16.76 -3.25
N CYS A 260 2.91 17.16 -2.63
CA CYS A 260 3.11 18.53 -2.13
C CYS A 260 4.39 19.17 -2.69
N GLY A 261 5.15 18.47 -3.54
CA GLY A 261 6.42 18.94 -4.10
C GLY A 261 7.44 17.83 -4.28
N GLN A 262 8.73 18.20 -4.35
CA GLN A 262 9.83 17.24 -4.53
C GLN A 262 9.99 16.35 -3.27
N PRO A 263 9.77 15.02 -3.35
CA PRO A 263 9.65 14.14 -2.18
C PRO A 263 10.84 14.21 -1.22
N ARG A 264 12.05 14.06 -1.77
CA ARG A 264 13.28 14.04 -1.00
C ARG A 264 13.53 15.37 -0.29
N GLU A 265 13.29 16.48 -0.97
CA GLU A 265 13.51 17.81 -0.41
C GLU A 265 12.52 18.11 0.72
N LEU A 266 11.24 17.77 0.52
CA LEU A 266 10.21 17.93 1.54
C LEU A 266 10.49 17.07 2.77
N PHE A 267 10.78 15.78 2.58
CA PHE A 267 11.11 14.88 3.68
C PHE A 267 12.28 15.43 4.52
N LEU A 268 13.39 15.80 3.87
CA LEU A 268 14.57 16.31 4.58
C LEU A 268 14.30 17.65 5.27
N ARG A 269 13.52 18.54 4.64
CA ARG A 269 13.17 19.83 5.23
C ARG A 269 12.31 19.67 6.48
N HIS A 270 11.24 18.87 6.40
CA HIS A 270 10.35 18.64 7.54
C HIS A 270 11.04 17.84 8.65
N ARG A 271 11.90 16.89 8.28
CA ARG A 271 12.79 16.23 9.24
C ARG A 271 13.68 17.26 9.95
N GLY A 272 14.34 18.16 9.22
CA GLY A 272 15.13 19.24 9.79
C GLY A 272 14.34 20.13 10.75
N TRP A 273 13.10 20.48 10.41
CA TRP A 273 12.20 21.22 11.31
C TRP A 273 11.76 20.42 12.53
N ALA A 274 11.65 19.09 12.45
CA ALA A 274 11.37 18.27 13.62
C ALA A 274 12.53 18.30 14.64
N TYR A 275 13.79 18.21 14.18
CA TYR A 275 14.97 18.33 15.05
C TYR A 275 15.26 19.77 15.50
N SER A 276 14.87 20.77 14.71
CA SER A 276 15.11 22.18 14.98
C SER A 276 13.92 23.02 14.53
N PRO A 277 12.84 23.07 15.35
CA PRO A 277 11.62 23.76 14.99
C PRO A 277 11.87 25.24 14.69
N PRO A 278 11.35 25.77 13.58
CA PRO A 278 11.47 27.18 13.29
C PRO A 278 10.76 27.99 14.39
N ARG A 279 11.36 29.09 14.82
CA ARG A 279 10.72 30.02 15.77
C ARG A 279 9.39 30.47 15.18
N ARG A 280 8.28 30.25 15.90
CA ARG A 280 6.95 30.73 15.50
C ARG A 280 7.06 32.23 15.22
N ARG A 281 6.83 32.66 13.98
CA ARG A 281 6.63 34.08 13.68
C ARG A 281 5.26 34.44 14.25
N HIS A 282 5.24 35.15 15.37
CA HIS A 282 4.02 35.82 15.84
C HIS A 282 3.57 36.76 14.72
N ARG A 283 2.39 36.49 14.16
CA ARG A 283 1.63 37.47 13.39
C ARG A 283 0.72 38.22 14.36
#